data_AF-A0A0M2XP73-F1
#
_entry.id   AF-A0A0M2XP73-F1
#
_cell.length_a   1.000
_cell.length_b   1.000
_cell.length_c   1.000
_cell.angle_alpha   90.00
_cell.angle_beta   90.00
_cell.angle_gamma   90.00
#
_symmetry.space_group_name_H-M   'P 1'
#
loop_
_entity.id
_entity.type
_entity.pdbx_description
1 polymer ?
#
loop_
_entity_poly.entity_id
_entity_poly.type
_entity_poly.pdbx_seq_one_letter_code
_entity_poly.pdbx_strand_id
1 'polypeptide(L)'
;MKRRSALVTLLVFGIAVIFSCSKDEKLPMASIIGKWEIKASIIEFTGQRENFDKGNGKIVQFGVKDYYFMTGNNTTKKGLYSIERKLSKITGKEESYIIYDDVKDGVPQIYSVSSEELILSIDAMDGPTAIYRKID
;
A
#
# COMPACT_ATOMS: atom_id res chain seq x y z
N MET A 1 -49.63 45.86 -1.55
CA MET A 1 -48.85 44.59 -1.44
C MET A 1 -47.36 44.90 -1.59
N LYS A 2 -46.62 45.04 -0.48
CA LYS A 2 -45.15 45.21 -0.51
C LYS A 2 -44.50 43.84 -0.36
N ARG A 3 -43.80 43.42 -1.41
CA ARG A 3 -43.14 42.12 -1.54
C ARG A 3 -42.08 41.96 -0.44
N ARG A 4 -42.33 41.01 0.46
CA ARG A 4 -41.33 40.39 1.33
C ARG A 4 -40.39 39.58 0.44
N SER A 5 -39.20 40.09 0.13
CA SER A 5 -38.14 39.28 -0.47
C SER A 5 -36.82 40.04 -0.47
N ALA A 6 -36.22 40.19 0.71
CA ALA A 6 -34.87 40.79 0.82
C ALA A 6 -34.10 40.23 2.02
N LEU A 7 -34.37 38.98 2.42
CA LEU A 7 -33.79 38.37 3.62
C LEU A 7 -33.31 36.93 3.41
N VAL A 8 -33.15 36.49 2.15
CA VAL A 8 -32.70 35.12 1.83
C VAL A 8 -31.38 35.11 1.03
N THR A 9 -30.91 36.25 0.54
CA THR A 9 -29.74 36.31 -0.36
C THR A 9 -28.40 36.54 0.36
N LEU A 10 -28.33 36.42 1.69
CA LEU A 10 -27.10 36.64 2.47
C LEU A 10 -26.68 35.44 3.34
N LEU A 11 -27.26 34.26 3.12
CA LEU A 11 -26.94 33.03 3.88
C LEU A 11 -26.27 31.93 3.03
N VAL A 12 -25.89 32.22 1.78
CA VAL A 12 -25.38 31.21 0.82
C VAL A 12 -23.86 31.29 0.60
N PHE A 13 -23.17 32.29 1.15
CA PHE A 13 -21.71 32.46 0.98
C PHE A 13 -20.84 31.94 2.13
N GLY A 14 -21.42 31.35 3.18
CA GLY A 14 -20.73 31.03 4.43
C GLY A 14 -20.26 29.59 4.65
N ILE A 15 -20.46 28.66 3.70
CA ILE A 15 -20.24 27.21 3.95
C ILE A 15 -19.07 26.61 3.13
N ALA A 16 -18.43 27.37 2.24
CA ALA A 16 -17.49 26.80 1.26
C ALA A 16 -16.00 26.77 1.67
N VAL A 17 -15.62 26.84 2.97
CA VAL A 17 -14.18 26.99 3.35
C VAL A 17 -13.68 26.02 4.44
N ILE A 18 -14.39 24.93 4.75
CA ILE A 18 -13.95 24.02 5.85
C ILE A 18 -13.69 22.54 5.47
N PHE A 19 -13.48 22.21 4.19
CA PHE A 19 -13.08 20.85 3.81
C PHE A 19 -11.93 20.80 2.80
N SER A 20 -10.83 21.49 3.06
CA SER A 20 -9.55 21.12 2.45
C SER A 20 -8.45 21.08 3.51
N CYS A 21 -8.62 20.16 4.47
CA CYS A 21 -7.50 19.62 5.21
C CYS A 21 -7.11 18.33 4.50
N SER A 22 -6.36 18.44 3.39
CA SER A 22 -5.60 17.30 2.89
C SER A 22 -4.46 17.07 3.87
N LYS A 23 -4.76 16.32 4.95
CA LYS A 23 -3.68 15.67 5.70
C LYS A 23 -3.03 14.71 4.70
N ASP A 24 -1.83 15.06 4.28
CA ASP A 24 -0.87 14.09 3.80
C ASP A 24 -0.59 13.15 4.97
N GLU A 25 -1.49 12.18 5.17
CA GLU A 25 -1.21 11.02 5.99
C GLU A 25 -0.12 10.27 5.23
N LYS A 26 1.12 10.61 5.55
CA LYS A 26 2.22 9.67 5.44
C LYS A 26 1.77 8.48 6.27
N LEU A 27 1.23 7.45 5.62
CA LEU A 27 1.00 6.17 6.28
C LEU A 27 2.30 5.88 7.04
N PRO A 28 2.25 5.77 8.37
CA PRO A 28 3.48 5.58 9.11
C PRO A 28 4.06 4.26 8.63
N MET A 29 5.38 4.22 8.36
CA MET A 29 6.09 2.98 8.04
C MET A 29 5.75 1.87 9.03
N ALA A 30 5.32 2.24 10.24
CA ALA A 30 4.73 1.37 11.26
C ALA A 30 3.63 0.42 10.77
N SER A 31 2.94 0.71 9.67
CA SER A 31 1.82 -0.12 9.18
C SER A 31 2.27 -1.45 8.55
N ILE A 32 3.45 -1.50 7.90
CA ILE A 32 3.97 -2.73 7.27
C ILE A 32 4.86 -3.56 8.21
N ILE A 33 5.33 -2.97 9.30
CA ILE A 33 6.20 -3.65 10.28
C ILE A 33 5.48 -4.87 10.85
N GLY A 34 6.18 -6.00 10.84
CA GLY A 34 5.68 -7.28 11.32
C GLY A 34 6.13 -8.44 10.43
N LYS A 35 5.61 -9.63 10.74
CA LYS A 35 5.81 -10.88 10.01
C LYS A 35 4.53 -11.25 9.29
N TRP A 36 4.72 -11.62 8.04
CA TRP A 36 3.63 -11.88 7.10
C TRP A 36 3.92 -13.20 6.37
N GLU A 37 2.97 -14.13 6.41
CA GLU A 37 3.06 -15.40 5.67
C GLU A 37 2.26 -15.31 4.38
N ILE A 38 2.77 -15.83 3.27
CA ILE A 38 2.04 -15.78 2.01
C ILE A 38 0.74 -16.57 2.11
N LYS A 39 -0.34 -15.98 1.59
CA LYS A 39 -1.69 -16.53 1.51
C LYS A 39 -2.09 -16.85 0.08
N ALA A 40 -1.71 -16.00 -0.87
CA ALA A 40 -1.96 -16.22 -2.28
C ALA A 40 -0.95 -15.46 -3.15
N SER A 41 -0.80 -15.91 -4.38
CA SER A 41 -0.16 -15.14 -5.45
C SER A 41 -1.10 -15.10 -6.66
N ILE A 42 -1.02 -14.02 -7.43
CA ILE A 42 -1.80 -13.81 -8.64
C ILE A 42 -0.82 -13.45 -9.75
N ILE A 43 -0.92 -14.17 -10.86
CA ILE A 43 -0.24 -13.83 -12.11
C ILE A 43 -1.17 -12.90 -12.88
N GLU A 44 -0.91 -11.60 -12.87
CA GLU A 44 -1.86 -10.60 -13.41
C GLU A 44 -2.18 -10.81 -14.90
N PHE A 45 -1.22 -11.27 -15.70
CA PHE A 45 -1.46 -11.54 -17.13
C PHE A 45 -2.51 -12.61 -17.39
N THR A 46 -2.56 -13.67 -16.57
CA THR A 46 -3.51 -14.77 -16.72
C THR A 46 -4.68 -14.70 -15.75
N GLY A 47 -4.57 -13.85 -14.72
CA GLY A 47 -5.46 -13.83 -13.55
C GLY A 47 -5.37 -15.10 -12.68
N GLN A 48 -4.43 -16.01 -12.97
CA GLN A 48 -4.34 -17.28 -12.24
C GLN A 48 -3.90 -17.00 -10.80
N ARG A 49 -4.72 -17.48 -9.87
CA ARG A 49 -4.48 -17.38 -8.44
C ARG A 49 -4.00 -18.72 -7.87
N GLU A 50 -2.83 -18.72 -7.25
CA GLU A 50 -2.36 -19.81 -6.41
C GLU A 50 -2.65 -19.46 -4.94
N ASN A 51 -3.21 -20.40 -4.18
CA ASN A 51 -3.45 -20.23 -2.75
C ASN A 51 -2.51 -21.11 -1.95
N PHE A 52 -2.06 -20.61 -0.80
CA PHE A 52 -1.15 -21.31 0.09
C PHE A 52 -1.80 -21.54 1.45
N ASP A 53 -1.64 -22.76 1.98
CA ASP A 53 -2.11 -23.11 3.31
C ASP A 53 -1.41 -22.28 4.40
N LYS A 54 -2.03 -22.21 5.59
CA LYS A 54 -1.37 -21.62 6.77
C LYS A 54 -0.21 -22.51 7.22
N GLY A 55 0.89 -21.90 7.63
CA GLY A 55 2.10 -22.63 8.03
C GLY A 55 2.95 -23.11 6.86
N ASN A 56 2.80 -22.52 5.66
CA ASN A 56 3.61 -22.85 4.50
C ASN A 56 5.07 -22.37 4.62
N GLY A 57 5.36 -21.49 5.59
CA GLY A 57 6.73 -21.08 5.91
C GLY A 57 7.37 -20.12 4.91
N LYS A 58 6.66 -19.66 3.87
CA LYS A 58 7.09 -18.56 3.01
C LYS A 58 6.68 -17.23 3.66
N ILE A 59 7.65 -16.59 4.30
CA ILE A 59 7.42 -15.44 5.18
C ILE A 59 8.18 -14.23 4.63
N VAL A 60 7.56 -13.06 4.70
CA VAL A 60 8.25 -11.77 4.63
C VAL A 60 8.14 -11.08 5.99
N GLN A 61 9.25 -10.51 6.47
CA GLN A 61 9.29 -9.73 7.69
C GLN A 61 9.83 -8.35 7.37
N PHE A 62 9.15 -7.32 7.85
CA PHE A 62 9.61 -5.93 7.82
C PHE A 62 9.86 -5.46 9.24
N GLY A 63 11.09 -5.04 9.52
CA GLY A 63 11.42 -4.27 10.72
C GLY A 63 11.34 -2.77 10.44
N VAL A 64 11.94 -1.95 11.30
CA VAL A 64 11.88 -0.47 11.17
C VAL A 64 12.60 0.02 9.91
N LYS A 65 13.65 -0.68 9.47
CA LYS A 65 14.46 -0.31 8.30
C LYS A 65 14.91 -1.50 7.46
N ASP A 66 14.78 -2.71 7.99
CA ASP A 66 15.27 -3.94 7.39
C ASP A 66 14.13 -4.85 6.97
N TYR A 67 14.42 -5.73 6.04
CA TYR A 67 13.47 -6.73 5.58
C TYR A 67 14.14 -8.10 5.47
N TYR A 68 13.32 -9.15 5.56
CA TYR A 68 13.74 -10.53 5.43
C TYR A 68 12.68 -11.31 4.65
N PHE A 69 13.09 -11.97 3.56
CA PHE A 69 12.33 -13.04 2.94
C PHE A 69 12.86 -14.38 3.43
N MET A 70 11.96 -15.26 3.82
CA MET A 70 12.27 -16.56 4.43
C MET A 70 11.43 -17.66 3.80
N THR A 71 12.04 -18.84 3.67
CA THR A 71 11.35 -20.09 3.29
C THR A 71 11.74 -21.15 4.30
N GLY A 72 10.79 -21.53 5.17
CA GLY A 72 11.07 -22.37 6.34
C GLY A 72 12.05 -21.66 7.27
N ASN A 73 13.13 -22.35 7.64
CA ASN A 73 14.17 -21.80 8.54
C ASN A 73 15.27 -21.00 7.81
N ASN A 74 15.19 -20.89 6.48
CA ASN A 74 16.23 -20.27 5.68
C ASN A 74 15.84 -18.84 5.27
N THR A 75 16.70 -17.87 5.54
CA THR A 75 16.59 -16.53 4.96
C THR A 75 17.07 -16.56 3.50
N THR A 76 16.18 -16.28 2.57
CA THR A 76 16.47 -16.27 1.12
C THR A 76 16.93 -14.90 0.63
N LYS A 77 16.46 -13.82 1.25
CA LYS A 77 16.87 -12.44 0.95
C LYS A 77 16.73 -11.58 2.20
N LYS A 78 17.64 -10.62 2.39
CA LYS A 78 17.54 -9.62 3.45
C LYS A 78 18.26 -8.35 3.03
N GLY A 79 17.91 -7.24 3.64
CA GLY A 79 18.54 -5.97 3.35
C GLY A 79 17.86 -4.82 4.07
N LEU A 80 18.07 -3.62 3.53
CA LEU A 80 17.39 -2.41 3.99
C LEU A 80 16.26 -2.06 3.04
N TYR A 81 15.25 -1.37 3.54
CA TYR A 81 14.20 -0.81 2.70
C TYR A 81 13.86 0.61 3.14
N SER A 82 13.32 1.37 2.20
CA SER A 82 12.65 2.63 2.45
C SER A 82 11.29 2.63 1.75
N ILE A 83 10.44 3.57 2.14
CA ILE A 83 9.15 3.81 1.50
C ILE A 83 9.20 5.18 0.81
N GLU A 84 8.87 5.20 -0.48
CA GLU A 84 8.75 6.42 -1.27
C GLU A 84 7.33 6.54 -1.84
N ARG A 85 6.78 7.77 -1.84
CA ARG A 85 5.54 8.07 -2.56
C ARG A 85 5.89 8.62 -3.93
N LYS A 86 5.33 8.01 -4.98
CA LYS A 86 5.49 8.46 -6.37
C LYS A 86 4.24 8.11 -7.18
N LEU A 87 4.10 8.71 -8.34
CA LEU A 87 3.01 8.37 -9.26
C LEU A 87 3.27 7.01 -9.91
N SER A 88 2.25 6.16 -9.91
CA SER A 88 2.21 4.93 -10.69
C SER A 88 2.28 5.24 -12.17
N LYS A 89 3.18 4.52 -12.85
CA LYS A 89 3.34 4.66 -14.31
C LYS A 89 2.13 4.09 -15.05
N ILE A 90 1.40 3.18 -14.41
CA ILE A 90 0.24 2.49 -14.99
C ILE A 90 -1.04 3.28 -14.73
N THR A 91 -1.28 3.70 -13.49
CA THR A 91 -2.56 4.31 -13.10
C THR A 91 -2.51 5.83 -13.02
N GLY A 92 -1.32 6.42 -12.97
CA GLY A 92 -1.12 7.86 -12.75
C GLY A 92 -1.49 8.34 -11.34
N LYS A 93 -1.80 7.43 -10.42
CA LYS A 93 -2.13 7.76 -9.03
C LYS A 93 -0.89 7.71 -8.15
N GLU A 94 -0.90 8.49 -7.07
CA GLU A 94 0.18 8.43 -6.09
C GLU A 94 0.05 7.14 -5.26
N GLU A 95 1.12 6.35 -5.23
CA GLU A 95 1.18 5.06 -4.55
C GLU A 95 2.41 5.02 -3.63
N SER A 96 2.38 4.13 -2.64
CA SER A 96 3.53 3.89 -1.75
C SER A 96 4.37 2.73 -2.23
N TYR A 97 5.65 2.97 -2.50
CA TYR A 97 6.59 2.00 -3.04
C TYR A 97 7.60 1.57 -2.01
N ILE A 98 7.90 0.27 -2.00
CA ILE A 98 9.03 -0.28 -1.27
C ILE A 98 10.26 -0.17 -2.16
N ILE A 99 11.28 0.54 -1.68
CA ILE A 99 12.59 0.63 -2.33
C ILE A 99 13.56 -0.24 -1.53
N TYR A 100 13.98 -1.35 -2.13
CA TYR A 100 14.93 -2.27 -1.52
C TYR A 100 16.36 -1.83 -1.80
N ASP A 101 17.18 -1.77 -0.75
CA ASP A 101 18.63 -1.58 -0.82
C ASP A 101 19.07 -0.34 -1.61
N ASP A 102 18.26 0.74 -1.55
CA ASP A 102 18.44 2.01 -2.29
C ASP A 102 18.52 1.84 -3.83
N VAL A 103 17.98 0.74 -4.36
CA VAL A 103 17.94 0.49 -5.81
C VAL A 103 16.75 1.25 -6.41
N LYS A 104 17.00 2.51 -6.79
CA LYS A 104 15.98 3.44 -7.31
C LYS A 104 15.36 3.04 -8.64
N ASP A 105 16.12 2.32 -9.48
CA ASP A 105 15.68 1.80 -10.78
C ASP A 105 15.29 0.31 -10.73
N GLY A 106 15.05 -0.22 -9.53
CA GLY A 106 14.57 -1.58 -9.34
C GLY A 106 13.14 -1.77 -9.85
N VAL A 107 12.68 -3.03 -9.88
CA VAL A 107 11.29 -3.34 -10.22
C VAL A 107 10.38 -2.66 -9.19
N PRO A 108 9.54 -1.69 -9.61
CA PRO A 108 8.79 -0.86 -8.68
C PRO A 108 7.71 -1.71 -8.00
N GLN A 109 7.84 -1.92 -6.69
CA GLN A 109 6.87 -2.68 -5.90
C GLN A 109 6.01 -1.74 -5.06
N ILE A 110 4.70 -1.76 -5.31
CA ILE A 110 3.68 -1.08 -4.51
C ILE A 110 3.31 -2.00 -3.34
N TYR A 111 2.93 -1.39 -2.21
CA TYR A 111 2.30 -2.13 -1.12
C TYR A 111 0.97 -1.49 -0.70
N SER A 112 0.07 -2.35 -0.22
CA SER A 112 -1.13 -1.97 0.52
C SER A 112 -1.21 -2.83 1.77
N VAL A 113 -1.53 -2.23 2.91
CA VAL A 113 -1.51 -2.92 4.19
C VAL A 113 -2.72 -2.56 5.04
N SER A 114 -3.25 -3.58 5.71
CA SER A 114 -4.31 -3.51 6.71
C SER A 114 -3.83 -4.20 7.99
N SER A 115 -4.70 -4.28 9.01
CA SER A 115 -4.35 -4.95 10.28
C SER A 115 -4.00 -6.43 10.12
N GLU A 116 -4.55 -7.11 9.10
CA GLU A 116 -4.42 -8.56 8.94
C GLU A 116 -3.78 -8.99 7.62
N GLU A 117 -3.74 -8.10 6.62
CA GLU A 117 -3.30 -8.42 5.27
C GLU A 117 -2.30 -7.40 4.74
N LEU A 118 -1.23 -7.91 4.14
CA LEU A 118 -0.25 -7.15 3.35
C LEU A 118 -0.34 -7.62 1.91
N ILE A 119 -0.46 -6.69 0.97
CA ILE A 119 -0.45 -6.95 -0.46
C ILE A 119 0.79 -6.27 -1.04
N LEU A 120 1.60 -7.04 -1.76
CA LEU A 120 2.74 -6.56 -2.52
C LEU A 120 2.45 -6.79 -4.00
N SER A 121 2.48 -5.74 -4.82
CA SER A 121 2.26 -5.83 -6.26
C SER A 121 3.36 -5.11 -7.02
N ILE A 122 3.66 -5.57 -8.23
CA ILE A 122 4.57 -4.86 -9.13
C ILE A 122 3.76 -3.83 -9.92
N ASP A 123 4.25 -2.59 -10.00
CA ASP A 123 3.63 -1.52 -10.80
C ASP A 123 3.92 -1.71 -12.31
N ALA A 124 3.37 -2.80 -12.85
CA ALA A 124 3.42 -3.21 -14.24
C ALA A 124 2.11 -3.92 -14.59
N MET A 125 1.68 -3.84 -15.86
CA MET A 125 0.43 -4.46 -16.30
C MET A 125 0.35 -5.98 -16.07
N ASP A 126 1.49 -6.66 -16.14
CA ASP A 126 1.66 -8.10 -15.98
C ASP A 126 2.40 -8.46 -14.67
N GLY A 127 2.65 -7.47 -13.82
CA GLY A 127 3.43 -7.61 -12.61
C GLY A 127 2.69 -8.45 -11.57
N PRO A 128 3.25 -9.53 -11.02
CA PRO A 128 2.53 -10.40 -10.10
C PRO A 128 2.15 -9.68 -8.80
N THR A 129 1.06 -10.14 -8.19
CA THR A 129 0.62 -9.72 -6.86
C THR A 129 0.80 -10.86 -5.86
N ALA A 130 1.34 -10.57 -4.70
CA ALA A 130 1.44 -11.48 -3.56
C ALA A 130 0.63 -10.93 -2.38
N ILE A 131 -0.20 -11.79 -1.80
CA ILE A 131 -1.08 -11.47 -0.69
C ILE A 131 -0.59 -12.26 0.51
N TYR A 132 -0.38 -11.57 1.63
CA TYR A 132 0.16 -12.14 2.87
C TYR A 132 -0.79 -11.91 4.03
N ARG A 133 -0.84 -12.86 4.95
CA ARG A 133 -1.55 -12.77 6.22
C ARG A 133 -0.57 -12.43 7.34
N LYS A 134 -1.00 -11.62 8.31
CA LYS A 134 -0.20 -11.33 9.51
C LYS A 134 -0.06 -12.58 10.39
N ILE A 135 1.11 -12.80 10.98
CA ILE A 135 1.39 -13.96 11.85
C ILE A 135 2.08 -13.59 13.17
N ASP A 136 2.24 -12.29 13.47
CA ASP A 136 2.76 -11.77 14.75
C ASP A 136 1.99 -10.56 15.27
#